data_AF-A0A7C7BMN6-F1
#
_entry.id   AF-A0A7C7BMN6-F1
#
_cell.length_a   1.000
_cell.length_b   1.000
_cell.length_c   1.000
_cell.angle_alpha   90.00
_cell.angle_beta   90.00
_cell.angle_gamma   90.00
#
_symmetry.space_group_name_H-M   'P 1'
#
loop_
_entity.id
_entity.type
_entity.pdbx_description
1 polymer ?
#
loop_
_entity_poly.entity_id
_entity_poly.type
_entity_poly.pdbx_seq_one_letter_code
_entity_poly.pdbx_strand_id
1 'polypeptide(L)' 'MAIKLNPDFAKAHNNLGTALVAERKIEEAISHFKMAIKLNPDFAKAHNNLSV' A
#
# COMPACT_ATOMS: atom_id res chain seq x y z
N MET A 1 14.56 7.99 -11.69
CA MET A 1 14.34 8.91 -10.54
C MET A 1 12.93 8.70 -10.03
N ALA A 2 12.77 7.94 -8.93
CA ALA A 2 11.49 7.83 -8.24
C ALA A 2 11.22 9.16 -7.55
N ILE A 3 10.22 9.91 -8.02
CA ILE A 3 9.71 11.08 -7.32
C ILE A 3 9.12 10.55 -6.02
N LYS A 4 9.88 10.63 -4.92
CA LYS A 4 9.40 10.27 -3.58
C LYS A 4 8.32 11.27 -3.19
N LEU A 5 7.09 11.02 -3.65
CA LEU A 5 5.90 11.59 -3.03
C LEU A 5 5.91 11.16 -1.57
N ASN A 6 5.58 12.09 -0.68
CA ASN A 6 5.81 11.97 0.76
C ASN A 6 5.57 10.53 1.28
N PRO A 7 6.58 9.86 1.87
CA PRO A 7 6.48 8.50 2.40
C PRO A 7 5.27 8.27 3.33
N ASP A 8 4.77 9.32 3.96
CA ASP A 8 3.56 9.28 4.79
C ASP A 8 2.32 8.83 4.00
N PHE A 9 2.19 9.21 2.73
CA PHE A 9 1.06 8.78 1.89
C PHE A 9 1.16 7.29 1.54
N ALA A 10 2.36 6.78 1.26
CA ALA A 10 2.56 5.34 1.03
C ALA A 10 2.18 4.54 2.29
N LYS A 11 2.57 5.03 3.47
CA LYS A 11 2.21 4.42 4.76
C LYS A 11 0.70 4.46 5.02
N ALA A 12 0.04 5.58 4.71
CA ALA A 12 -1.40 5.73 4.86
C ALA A 12 -2.17 4.72 3.99
N HIS A 13 -1.80 4.60 2.71
CA HIS A 13 -2.41 3.62 1.81
C HIS A 13 -2.16 2.18 2.26
N ASN A 14 -0.96 1.86 2.76
CA ASN A 14 -0.71 0.54 3.33
C ASN A 14 -1.60 0.25 4.55
N ASN A 15 -1.75 1.20 5.47
CA ASN A 15 -2.58 1.01 6.65
C ASN A 15 -4.07 0.83 6.27
N LEU A 16 -4.56 1.59 5.30
CA LEU A 16 -5.92 1.46 4.79
C LEU A 16 -6.13 0.10 4.12
N GLY A 17 -5.16 -0.36 3.30
CA GLY A 17 -5.20 -1.70 2.71
C GLY A 17 -5.27 -2.80 3.78
N THR A 18 -4.48 -2.70 4.85
CA THR A 18 -4.52 -3.64 5.97
C THR A 18 -5.88 -3.63 6.69
N ALA A 19 -6.49 -2.45 6.90
CA ALA A 19 -7.82 -2.36 7.48
C ALA A 19 -8.89 -3.02 6.58
N LEU A 20 -8.81 -2.82 5.26
CA LEU A 20 -9.72 -3.44 4.30
C LEU A 20 -9.58 -4.96 4.22
N VAL A 21 -8.36 -5.49 4.39
CA VAL A 21 -8.15 -6.95 4.55
C VAL A 21 -8.91 -7.48 5.77
N ALA A 22 -8.88 -6.76 6.89
CA ALA A 22 -9.64 -7.14 8.09
C ALA A 22 -11.16 -7.10 7.86
N GLU A 23 -11.63 -6.22 6.96
CA GLU A 23 -13.03 -6.16 6.50
C GLU A 23 -13.36 -7.16 5.38
N ARG A 24 -12.41 -8.03 4.97
CA ARG A 24 -12.53 -8.95 3.82
C ARG A 24 -12.74 -8.25 2.46
N LYS A 25 -12.47 -6.95 2.38
CA LYS A 25 -12.54 -6.16 1.13
C LYS A 25 -11.21 -6.24 0.39
N ILE A 26 -10.90 -7.45 -0.09
CA ILE A 26 -9.58 -7.79 -0.64
C ILE A 26 -9.24 -6.99 -1.91
N GLU A 27 -10.21 -6.79 -2.81
CA GLU A 27 -9.99 -6.04 -4.05
C GLU A 27 -9.61 -4.58 -3.81
N GLU A 28 -10.29 -3.93 -2.85
CA GLU A 28 -9.99 -2.55 -2.45
C GLU A 28 -8.63 -2.46 -1.75
N ALA A 29 -8.31 -3.45 -0.91
CA ALA A 29 -7.00 -3.52 -0.24
C ALA A 29 -5.84 -3.59 -1.24
N ILE A 30 -5.97 -4.42 -2.28
CA ILE A 30 -4.98 -4.56 -3.35
C ILE A 30 -4.75 -3.22 -4.06
N SER A 31 -5.81 -2.45 -4.34
CA SER A 31 -5.70 -1.13 -4.96
C SER A 31 -4.86 -0.17 -4.10
N HIS A 32 -5.07 -0.20 -2.78
CA HIS A 32 -4.31 0.63 -1.85
C HIS A 32 -2.85 0.19 -1.69
N PHE A 33 -2.56 -1.11 -1.64
CA PHE A 33 -1.17 -1.58 -1.63
C PHE A 33 -0.43 -1.21 -2.92
N LYS A 34 -1.07 -1.32 -4.08
CA LYS A 34 -0.52 -0.86 -5.36
C LYS A 34 -0.25 0.65 -5.36
N MET A 35 -1.14 1.46 -4.78
CA MET A 35 -0.91 2.90 -4.64
C MET A 35 0.25 3.20 -3.70
N ALA A 36 0.39 2.47 -2.60
CA ALA A 36 1.52 2.59 -1.69
C ALA A 36 2.87 2.29 -2.39
N ILE A 37 2.91 1.26 -3.24
CA ILE A 37 4.08 0.93 -4.07
C ILE A 37 4.32 2.02 -5.14
N LYS A 38 3.28 2.56 -5.78
CA LYS A 38 3.43 3.63 -6.76
C LYS A 38 4.02 4.91 -6.15
N LEU A 39 3.64 5.22 -4.91
CA LEU A 39 4.12 6.40 -4.18
C LEU A 39 5.54 6.19 -3.62
N ASN A 40 5.83 4.99 -3.12
CA ASN A 40 7.15 4.61 -2.67
C ASN A 40 7.46 3.18 -3.17
N PRO A 41 8.13 3.05 -4.33
CA PRO A 41 8.49 1.74 -4.88
C PRO A 41 9.34 0.90 -3.94
N ASP A 42 10.08 1.52 -3.03
CA ASP A 42 10.95 0.86 -2.05
C ASP A 42 10.21 0.49 -0.76
N PHE A 43 8.88 0.66 -0.69
CA PHE A 43 8.12 0.42 0.53
C PHE A 43 7.85 -1.07 0.77
N ALA A 44 8.83 -1.75 1.38
CA ALA A 44 8.81 -3.19 1.63
C ALA A 44 7.51 -3.72 2.27
N LYS A 45 6.87 -2.96 3.17
CA LYS A 45 5.60 -3.38 3.80
C LYS A 45 4.46 -3.54 2.81
N ALA A 46 4.34 -2.63 1.83
CA ALA A 46 3.28 -2.70 0.83
C ALA A 46 3.49 -3.88 -0.12
N HIS A 47 4.74 -4.22 -0.46
CA HIS A 47 5.07 -5.42 -1.24
C HIS A 47 4.73 -6.71 -0.50
N ASN A 48 5.08 -6.80 0.79
CA ASN A 48 4.73 -7.95 1.61
C ASN A 48 3.21 -8.14 1.71
N ASN A 49 2.47 -7.04 1.91
CA ASN A 49 1.02 -7.08 2.04
C ASN A 49 0.28 -7.38 0.73
N LEU A 50 0.90 -7.12 -0.44
CA LEU A 50 0.35 -7.48 -1.74
C LEU A 50 0.59 -8.96 -2.10
N SER A 51 1.54 -9.60 -1.41
CA SER A 51 1.92 -11.00 -1.64
C SER A 51 1.05 -12.00 -0.87
N VAL A 52 0.13 -11.52 -0.01
CA VAL A 52 -0.84 -12.29 0.78
C VAL A 52 -2.20 -12.24 0.11
#